data_AF-A0A1G2TY01-F1
#
_entry.id   AF-A0A1G2TY01-F1
#
_cell.length_a   1.000
_cell.length_b   1.000
_cell.length_c   1.000
_cell.angle_alpha   90.00
_cell.angle_beta   90.00
_cell.angle_gamma   90.00
#
_symmetry.space_group_name_H-M   'P 1'
#
loop_
_entity.id
_entity.type
_entity.pdbx_description
1 polymer ?
#
loop_
_entity_poly.entity_id
_entity_poly.type
_entity_poly.pdbx_seq_one_letter_code
_entity_poly.pdbx_strand_id
1 'polypeptide(L)'
;MNSASEFGKDLGLMHEVVVTGRKAGFTSEDWAMLAHDESKIRQVLDLIRGNATLQLDSMICVDRSVRPTYPDWVRIVMHPDLENVGPSEFDAAKLELWLHDDQKGLKWIKGQVIYEYLKEKKMLENCLGLSDLIAIQAKGIDFFRRYLAGKAVFAWKSVVRNRNGYLNVPYLCERGDKVVLNWIWLDNDWGGNSPALCFAS
;
A
#
# COMPACT_ATOMS: atom_id res chain seq x y z
N MET A 1 33.61 14.05 -37.86
CA MET A 1 32.93 13.08 -38.74
C MET A 1 32.46 11.84 -37.94
N ASN A 2 31.63 12.01 -36.89
CA ASN A 2 31.10 10.88 -36.09
C ASN A 2 29.57 10.90 -35.88
N SER A 3 28.88 12.01 -36.22
CA SER A 3 27.46 12.21 -35.89
C SER A 3 26.50 11.28 -36.63
N ALA A 4 26.80 10.90 -37.88
CA ALA A 4 25.94 10.00 -38.66
C ALA A 4 25.97 8.55 -38.12
N SER A 5 27.10 8.13 -37.54
CA SER A 5 27.25 6.81 -36.91
C SER A 5 26.51 6.73 -35.58
N GLU A 6 26.51 7.81 -34.80
CA GLU A 6 25.75 7.91 -33.55
C GLU A 6 24.24 7.94 -33.82
N PHE A 7 23.80 8.76 -34.77
CA PHE A 7 22.39 8.81 -35.17
C PHE A 7 21.85 7.45 -35.62
N GLY A 8 22.66 6.67 -36.36
CA GLY A 8 22.28 5.31 -36.77
C GLY A 8 22.13 4.34 -35.60
N LYS A 9 22.96 4.46 -34.55
CA LYS A 9 22.83 3.66 -33.32
C LYS A 9 21.59 4.06 -32.52
N ASP A 10 21.33 5.36 -32.43
CA ASP A 10 20.16 5.89 -31.73
C ASP A 10 18.86 5.42 -32.38
N LEU A 11 18.79 5.37 -33.71
CA LEU A 11 17.64 4.80 -34.43
C LEU A 11 17.38 3.32 -34.06
N GLY A 12 18.43 2.52 -33.92
CA GLY A 12 18.32 1.14 -33.46
C GLY A 12 17.77 1.05 -32.03
N LEU A 13 18.26 1.90 -31.12
CA LEU A 13 17.76 1.96 -29.74
C LEU A 13 16.31 2.45 -29.68
N MET A 14 15.91 3.41 -30.51
CA MET A 14 14.53 3.90 -30.56
C MET A 14 13.54 2.82 -30.99
N HIS A 15 13.92 1.93 -31.91
CA HIS A 15 13.10 0.77 -32.24
C HIS A 15 12.86 -0.13 -31.01
N GLU A 16 13.93 -0.46 -30.28
CA GLU A 16 13.82 -1.28 -29.07
C GLU A 16 13.01 -0.60 -27.95
N VAL A 17 13.11 0.73 -27.82
CA VAL A 17 12.27 1.52 -26.89
C VAL A 17 10.79 1.37 -27.25
N VAL A 18 10.43 1.47 -28.53
CA VAL A 18 9.04 1.29 -28.97
C VAL A 18 8.53 -0.14 -28.69
N VAL A 19 9.35 -1.16 -28.97
CA VAL A 19 9.00 -2.56 -28.67
C VAL A 19 8.79 -2.79 -27.18
N THR A 20 9.71 -2.28 -26.36
CA THR A 20 9.68 -2.45 -24.90
C THR A 20 8.54 -1.66 -24.27
N GLY A 21 8.34 -0.41 -24.67
CA GLY A 21 7.26 0.42 -24.13
C GLY A 21 5.88 -0.14 -24.48
N ARG A 22 5.67 -0.74 -25.65
CA ARG A 22 4.41 -1.45 -25.96
C ARG A 22 4.15 -2.61 -24.99
N LYS A 23 5.18 -3.39 -24.63
CA LYS A 23 5.06 -4.44 -23.60
C LYS A 23 4.73 -3.86 -22.22
N ALA A 24 5.23 -2.66 -21.93
CA ALA A 24 4.92 -1.92 -20.71
C ALA A 24 3.56 -1.19 -20.74
N GLY A 25 2.85 -1.22 -21.87
CA GLY A 25 1.52 -0.63 -22.03
C GLY A 25 1.45 0.73 -22.71
N PHE A 26 2.56 1.28 -23.24
CA PHE A 26 2.55 2.54 -23.99
C PHE A 26 1.71 2.43 -25.27
N THR A 27 0.83 3.40 -25.48
CA THR A 27 0.02 3.53 -26.69
C THR A 27 0.68 4.44 -27.72
N SER A 28 0.11 4.50 -28.93
CA SER A 28 0.54 5.44 -29.96
C SER A 28 0.40 6.90 -29.51
N GLU A 29 -0.62 7.22 -28.71
CA GLU A 29 -0.78 8.56 -28.13
C GLU A 29 0.34 8.92 -27.16
N ASP A 30 0.77 7.98 -26.31
CA ASP A 30 1.89 8.20 -25.39
C ASP A 30 3.20 8.48 -26.15
N TRP A 31 3.45 7.72 -27.22
CA TRP A 31 4.62 7.95 -28.08
C TRP A 31 4.56 9.30 -28.78
N ALA A 32 3.40 9.70 -29.29
CA ALA A 32 3.22 11.00 -29.90
C ALA A 32 3.46 12.13 -28.90
N MET A 33 3.04 11.96 -27.63
CA MET A 33 3.29 12.92 -26.56
C MET A 33 4.79 13.07 -26.30
N LEU A 34 5.55 11.97 -26.21
CA LEU A 34 7.00 12.03 -26.01
C LEU A 34 7.75 12.58 -27.24
N ALA A 35 7.30 12.25 -28.45
CA ALA A 35 7.98 12.66 -29.68
C ALA A 35 7.74 14.13 -30.06
N HIS A 36 6.57 14.68 -29.74
CA HIS A 36 6.17 16.02 -30.19
C HIS A 36 6.23 17.10 -29.10
N ASP A 37 6.37 16.74 -27.82
CA ASP A 37 6.46 17.69 -26.71
C ASP A 37 7.83 17.61 -26.01
N GLU A 38 8.69 18.60 -26.29
CA GLU A 38 10.02 18.70 -25.69
C GLU A 38 9.97 18.80 -24.16
N SER A 39 8.93 19.44 -23.60
CA SER A 39 8.77 19.55 -22.15
C SER A 39 8.52 18.17 -21.53
N LYS A 40 7.70 17.34 -22.18
CA LYS A 40 7.38 15.98 -21.70
C LYS A 40 8.60 15.07 -21.74
N ILE A 41 9.35 15.07 -22.85
CA ILE A 41 10.55 14.23 -22.91
C ILE A 41 11.65 14.73 -21.96
N ARG A 42 11.71 16.04 -21.68
CA ARG A 42 12.60 16.59 -20.65
C ARG A 42 12.21 16.14 -19.23
N GLN A 43 10.92 16.10 -18.90
CA GLN A 43 10.45 15.55 -17.62
C GLN A 43 10.85 14.07 -17.46
N VAL A 44 10.72 13.27 -18.52
CA VAL A 44 11.19 11.88 -18.52
C VAL A 44 12.71 11.81 -18.33
N LEU A 45 13.47 12.67 -19.01
CA LEU A 45 14.92 12.75 -18.88
C LEU A 45 15.34 13.11 -17.43
N ASP A 46 14.66 14.06 -16.81
CA ASP A 46 14.91 14.45 -15.42
C ASP A 46 14.61 13.32 -14.45
N LEU A 47 13.54 12.53 -14.69
CA LEU A 47 13.24 11.33 -13.92
C LEU A 47 14.35 10.25 -14.09
N ILE A 48 14.77 9.97 -15.33
CA ILE A 48 15.81 8.96 -15.63
C ILE A 48 17.15 9.34 -15.00
N ARG A 49 17.49 10.64 -14.98
CA ARG A 49 18.74 11.16 -14.40
C ARG A 49 18.68 11.35 -12.88
N GLY A 50 17.52 11.15 -12.25
CA GLY A 50 17.31 11.39 -10.83
C GLY A 50 17.26 12.86 -10.42
N ASN A 51 17.06 13.77 -11.39
CA ASN A 51 16.89 15.21 -11.15
C ASN A 51 15.44 15.56 -10.74
N ALA A 52 14.50 14.67 -10.99
CA ALA A 52 13.11 14.77 -10.56
C ALA A 52 12.68 13.49 -9.86
N THR A 53 11.67 13.60 -8.99
CA THR A 53 10.99 12.45 -8.38
C THR A 53 9.51 12.54 -8.68
N LEU A 54 8.87 11.39 -8.92
CA LEU A 54 7.41 11.33 -8.97
C LEU A 54 6.90 11.67 -7.57
N GLN A 55 6.13 12.74 -7.42
CA GLN A 55 5.39 13.04 -6.19
C GLN A 55 4.09 12.24 -6.26
N LEU A 56 4.09 11.04 -5.67
CA LEU A 56 2.84 10.35 -5.36
C LEU A 56 2.19 11.13 -4.21
N ASP A 57 0.99 11.65 -4.45
CA ASP A 57 0.19 12.27 -3.41
C ASP A 57 -0.03 11.25 -2.28
N SER A 58 0.53 11.55 -1.11
CA SER A 58 0.47 10.71 0.09
C SER A 58 -0.91 10.72 0.74
N MET A 59 -1.80 11.61 0.31
CA MET A 59 -3.14 11.74 0.87
C MET A 59 -4.02 10.56 0.49
N ILE A 60 -4.68 9.99 1.51
CA ILE A 60 -5.68 8.94 1.40
C ILE A 60 -7.02 9.53 1.82
N CYS A 61 -8.03 9.35 0.97
CA CYS A 61 -9.40 9.75 1.25
C CYS A 61 -10.26 8.51 1.49
N VAL A 62 -11.07 8.54 2.55
CA VAL A 62 -11.97 7.45 2.93
C VAL A 62 -13.35 8.01 3.18
N ASP A 63 -14.35 7.46 2.49
CA ASP A 63 -15.75 7.76 2.77
C ASP A 63 -16.19 7.05 4.05
N ARG A 64 -16.37 7.83 5.13
CA ARG A 64 -16.80 7.33 6.44
C ARG A 64 -18.32 7.15 6.56
N SER A 65 -19.10 7.54 5.54
CA SER A 65 -20.54 7.33 5.52
C SER A 65 -20.93 5.92 5.08
N VAL A 66 -20.00 5.20 4.43
CA VAL A 66 -20.21 3.86 3.88
C VAL A 66 -19.43 2.83 4.69
N ARG A 67 -20.12 1.76 5.10
CA ARG A 67 -19.47 0.61 5.75
C ARG A 67 -18.72 -0.24 4.71
N PRO A 68 -17.53 -0.76 5.05
CA PRO A 68 -16.81 -1.63 4.13
C PRO A 68 -17.56 -2.94 3.91
N THR A 69 -17.42 -3.51 2.71
CA THR A 69 -17.96 -4.83 2.41
C THR A 69 -17.03 -5.90 2.97
N TYR A 70 -17.58 -6.82 3.78
CA TYR A 70 -16.85 -7.96 4.31
C TYR A 70 -17.04 -9.20 3.44
N PRO A 71 -16.07 -10.11 3.39
CA PRO A 71 -16.24 -11.41 2.76
C PRO A 71 -17.36 -12.25 3.41
N ASP A 72 -18.05 -13.08 2.63
CA ASP A 72 -19.17 -13.92 3.09
C ASP A 72 -18.85 -14.89 4.24
N TRP A 73 -17.56 -15.21 4.42
CA TRP A 73 -17.10 -16.07 5.51
C TRP A 73 -17.07 -15.36 6.88
N VAL A 74 -17.12 -14.02 6.90
CA VAL A 74 -17.21 -13.22 8.12
C VAL A 74 -18.57 -13.43 8.76
N ARG A 75 -18.57 -13.74 10.06
CA ARG A 75 -19.79 -13.96 10.85
C ARG A 75 -20.10 -12.78 11.77
N ILE A 76 -19.07 -12.23 12.42
CA ILE A 76 -19.21 -11.13 13.38
C ILE A 76 -18.09 -10.13 13.13
N VAL A 77 -18.43 -8.84 13.06
CA VAL A 77 -17.46 -7.74 13.16
C VAL A 77 -17.28 -7.42 14.64
N MET A 78 -16.05 -7.45 15.16
CA MET A 78 -15.82 -7.34 16.61
C MET A 78 -15.97 -5.91 17.15
N HIS A 79 -15.79 -4.90 16.28
CA HIS A 79 -15.87 -3.48 16.62
C HIS A 79 -16.74 -2.70 15.62
N PRO A 80 -18.04 -3.00 15.52
CA PRO A 80 -18.95 -2.34 14.58
C PRO A 80 -19.12 -0.84 14.88
N ASP A 81 -18.88 -0.44 16.13
CA ASP A 81 -18.85 0.94 16.63
C ASP A 81 -17.66 1.75 16.11
N LEU A 82 -16.57 1.08 15.70
CA LEU A 82 -15.36 1.73 15.20
C LEU A 82 -15.26 1.80 13.67
N GLU A 83 -16.14 1.13 12.92
CA GLU A 83 -16.02 0.99 11.45
C GLU A 83 -15.92 2.32 10.69
N ASN A 84 -16.62 3.33 11.19
CA ASN A 84 -16.69 4.65 10.57
C ASN A 84 -15.89 5.71 11.35
N VAL A 85 -15.10 5.29 12.35
CA VAL A 85 -14.33 6.18 13.22
C VAL A 85 -12.92 6.39 12.67
N GLY A 86 -12.58 7.65 12.40
CA GLY A 86 -11.28 8.09 11.92
C GLY A 86 -11.40 9.30 10.99
N PRO A 87 -10.28 9.94 10.64
CA PRO A 87 -10.29 11.06 9.71
C PRO A 87 -10.77 10.62 8.32
N SER A 88 -11.54 11.44 7.61
CA SER A 88 -11.91 11.19 6.20
C SER A 88 -10.73 11.37 5.26
N GLU A 89 -9.71 12.13 5.67
CA GLU A 89 -8.49 12.37 4.91
C GLU A 89 -7.27 12.27 5.82
N PHE A 90 -6.25 11.53 5.39
CA PHE A 90 -5.01 11.43 6.15
C PHE A 90 -3.80 11.20 5.24
N ASP A 91 -2.64 11.57 5.76
CA ASP A 91 -1.36 11.49 5.06
C ASP A 91 -0.67 10.16 5.39
N ALA A 92 -0.43 9.33 4.37
CA ALA A 92 0.26 8.05 4.53
C ALA A 92 1.69 8.20 5.08
N ALA A 93 2.36 9.32 4.82
CA ALA A 93 3.69 9.59 5.33
C ALA A 93 3.72 9.81 6.85
N LYS A 94 2.57 10.06 7.47
CA LYS A 94 2.41 10.26 8.91
C LYS A 94 1.84 9.05 9.64
N LEU A 95 1.60 7.94 8.94
CA LEU A 95 1.13 6.72 9.59
C LEU A 95 2.25 6.10 10.43
N GLU A 96 1.86 5.58 11.59
CA GLU A 96 2.77 4.86 12.48
C GLU A 96 2.72 3.37 12.18
N LEU A 97 3.90 2.77 12.00
CA LEU A 97 4.10 1.32 11.93
C LEU A 97 4.34 0.77 13.34
N TRP A 98 3.29 0.76 14.15
CA TRP A 98 3.38 0.40 15.56
C TRP A 98 3.68 -1.09 15.74
N LEU A 99 4.65 -1.38 16.62
CA LEU A 99 5.04 -2.73 17.02
C LEU A 99 4.90 -2.87 18.53
N HIS A 100 4.29 -3.98 18.96
CA HIS A 100 4.33 -4.37 20.37
C HIS A 100 5.79 -4.57 20.82
N ASP A 101 6.12 -4.32 22.09
CA ASP A 101 7.50 -4.45 22.58
C ASP A 101 8.05 -5.87 22.41
N ASP A 102 7.23 -6.88 22.66
CA ASP A 102 7.57 -8.29 22.42
C ASP A 102 7.56 -8.72 20.95
N GLN A 103 7.24 -7.81 20.03
CA GLN A 103 7.37 -8.01 18.58
C GLN A 103 8.73 -7.49 18.06
N LYS A 104 9.45 -6.69 18.86
CA LYS A 104 10.72 -6.06 18.49
C LYS A 104 11.89 -7.04 18.64
N GLY A 105 12.96 -6.84 17.86
CA GLY A 105 14.24 -7.55 18.02
C GLY A 105 14.17 -9.06 17.71
N LEU A 106 13.72 -9.42 16.51
CA LEU A 106 13.60 -10.81 16.01
C LEU A 106 12.69 -11.73 16.85
N LYS A 107 11.85 -11.16 17.71
CA LYS A 107 10.86 -11.89 18.49
C LYS A 107 9.57 -12.11 17.70
N TRP A 108 8.82 -13.11 18.15
CA TRP A 108 7.48 -13.38 17.68
C TRP A 108 6.51 -13.41 18.86
N ILE A 109 5.33 -12.83 18.65
CA ILE A 109 4.25 -12.76 19.63
C ILE A 109 2.93 -13.22 18.99
N LYS A 110 2.06 -13.84 19.79
CA LYS A 110 0.73 -14.23 19.32
C LYS A 110 -0.12 -13.00 19.01
N GLY A 111 -0.81 -13.03 17.87
CA GLY A 111 -1.72 -11.96 17.47
C GLY A 111 -2.83 -11.70 18.50
N GLN A 112 -3.28 -12.75 19.19
CA GLN A 112 -4.23 -12.63 20.29
C GLN A 112 -3.71 -11.73 21.43
N VAL A 113 -2.41 -11.83 21.78
CA VAL A 113 -1.80 -11.01 22.82
C VAL A 113 -1.72 -9.55 22.37
N ILE A 114 -1.35 -9.31 21.10
CA ILE A 114 -1.37 -7.95 20.52
C ILE A 114 -2.78 -7.36 20.59
N TYR A 115 -3.79 -8.14 20.18
CA TYR A 115 -5.17 -7.67 20.14
C TYR A 115 -5.72 -7.32 21.53
N GLU A 116 -5.49 -8.17 22.53
CA GLU A 116 -5.90 -7.88 23.90
C GLU A 116 -5.16 -6.66 24.46
N TYR A 117 -3.84 -6.52 24.19
CA TYR A 117 -3.09 -5.33 24.57
C TYR A 117 -3.69 -4.05 23.97
N LEU A 118 -4.00 -4.06 22.66
CA LEU A 118 -4.60 -2.90 21.99
C LEU A 118 -5.98 -2.55 22.56
N LYS A 119 -6.77 -3.54 22.96
CA LYS A 119 -8.06 -3.32 23.64
C LYS A 119 -7.87 -2.71 25.03
N GLU A 120 -7.03 -3.31 25.85
CA GLU A 120 -6.77 -2.88 27.23
C GLU A 120 -6.22 -1.47 27.30
N LYS A 121 -5.33 -1.12 26.37
CA LYS A 121 -4.75 0.23 26.26
C LYS A 121 -5.62 1.22 25.49
N LYS A 122 -6.80 0.81 25.02
CA LYS A 122 -7.71 1.61 24.19
C LYS A 122 -7.05 2.21 22.94
N MET A 123 -6.13 1.46 22.34
CA MET A 123 -5.36 1.87 21.16
C MET A 123 -6.06 1.50 19.84
N LEU A 124 -7.11 0.69 19.89
CA LEU A 124 -7.85 0.27 18.69
C LEU A 124 -8.47 1.45 17.90
N GLU A 125 -8.89 2.51 18.59
CA GLU A 125 -9.47 3.71 17.95
C GLU A 125 -8.47 4.41 17.03
N ASN A 126 -7.18 4.35 17.38
CA ASN A 126 -6.08 4.93 16.62
C ASN A 126 -5.55 3.98 15.53
N CYS A 127 -5.88 2.68 15.59
CA CYS A 127 -5.52 1.74 14.54
C CYS A 127 -6.35 2.02 13.27
N LEU A 128 -5.79 1.69 12.11
CA LEU A 128 -6.54 1.68 10.86
C LEU A 128 -7.54 0.51 10.84
N GLY A 129 -8.61 0.68 10.07
CA GLY A 129 -9.66 -0.29 9.79
C GLY A 129 -9.68 -0.75 8.33
N LEU A 130 -10.67 -1.58 7.99
CA LEU A 130 -10.81 -2.20 6.68
C LEU A 130 -11.00 -1.16 5.56
N SER A 131 -11.82 -0.12 5.77
CA SER A 131 -12.00 0.95 4.79
C SER A 131 -10.69 1.68 4.49
N ASP A 132 -9.82 1.85 5.49
CA ASP A 132 -8.52 2.48 5.31
C ASP A 132 -7.61 1.63 4.43
N LEU A 133 -7.57 0.31 4.68
CA LEU A 133 -6.80 -0.61 3.84
C LEU A 133 -7.33 -0.66 2.41
N ILE A 134 -8.65 -0.63 2.20
CA ILE A 134 -9.23 -0.58 0.85
C ILE A 134 -8.77 0.69 0.12
N ALA A 135 -8.81 1.85 0.79
CA ALA A 135 -8.37 3.10 0.20
C ALA A 135 -6.86 3.12 -0.09
N ILE A 136 -6.03 2.58 0.81
CA ILE A 136 -4.59 2.40 0.57
C ILE A 136 -4.34 1.46 -0.60
N GLN A 137 -5.05 0.32 -0.67
CA GLN A 137 -4.89 -0.65 -1.75
C GLN A 137 -5.22 -0.03 -3.11
N ALA A 138 -6.24 0.83 -3.18
CA ALA A 138 -6.65 1.51 -4.40
C ALA A 138 -5.58 2.49 -4.94
N LYS A 139 -4.65 2.96 -4.12
CA LYS A 139 -3.50 3.77 -4.56
C LYS A 139 -2.44 2.97 -5.32
N GLY A 140 -2.51 1.63 -5.26
CA GLY A 140 -1.66 0.74 -6.05
C GLY A 140 -0.29 0.45 -5.44
N ILE A 141 0.50 -0.32 -6.19
CA ILE A 141 1.75 -0.92 -5.69
C ILE A 141 2.85 0.11 -5.45
N ASP A 142 3.00 1.11 -6.31
CA ASP A 142 4.07 2.11 -6.16
C ASP A 142 3.85 2.98 -4.93
N PHE A 143 2.60 3.31 -4.63
CA PHE A 143 2.23 3.97 -3.38
C PHE A 143 2.59 3.11 -2.16
N PHE A 144 2.19 1.83 -2.18
CA PHE A 144 2.47 0.92 -1.08
C PHE A 144 3.97 0.73 -0.85
N ARG A 145 4.76 0.57 -1.92
CA ARG A 145 6.23 0.47 -1.83
C ARG A 145 6.85 1.75 -1.28
N ARG A 146 6.32 2.92 -1.62
CA ARG A 146 6.85 4.19 -1.13
C ARG A 146 6.68 4.36 0.38
N TYR A 147 5.52 4.01 0.92
CA TYR A 147 5.19 4.31 2.33
C TYR A 147 5.26 3.10 3.27
N LEU A 148 5.11 1.88 2.75
CA LEU A 148 4.85 0.66 3.52
C LEU A 148 5.67 -0.55 3.02
N ALA A 149 6.74 -0.32 2.24
CA ALA A 149 7.57 -1.38 1.67
C ALA A 149 8.11 -2.38 2.72
N GLY A 150 8.17 -3.65 2.33
CA GLY A 150 8.74 -4.72 3.13
C GLY A 150 7.90 -5.12 4.35
N LYS A 151 6.66 -4.62 4.46
CA LYS A 151 5.75 -4.91 5.57
C LYS A 151 4.47 -5.60 5.11
N ALA A 152 3.93 -6.43 6.00
CA ALA A 152 2.51 -6.77 6.01
C ALA A 152 1.86 -5.90 7.09
N VAL A 153 1.01 -4.95 6.71
CA VAL A 153 0.47 -3.93 7.62
C VAL A 153 -0.96 -4.26 8.04
N PHE A 154 -1.23 -4.24 9.34
CA PHE A 154 -2.44 -4.79 9.93
C PHE A 154 -3.42 -3.72 10.43
N ALA A 155 -4.70 -3.88 10.09
CA ALA A 155 -5.78 -2.99 10.50
C ALA A 155 -6.59 -3.59 11.66
N TRP A 156 -6.05 -3.48 12.87
CA TRP A 156 -6.59 -4.09 14.08
C TRP A 156 -7.97 -3.56 14.52
N LYS A 157 -8.39 -2.39 14.02
CA LYS A 157 -9.74 -1.86 14.25
C LYS A 157 -10.83 -2.76 13.65
N SER A 158 -10.52 -3.55 12.62
CA SER A 158 -11.48 -4.39 11.90
C SER A 158 -11.27 -5.88 12.13
N VAL A 159 -10.95 -6.28 13.36
CA VAL A 159 -10.95 -7.70 13.73
C VAL A 159 -12.37 -8.28 13.57
N VAL A 160 -12.44 -9.47 12.99
CA VAL A 160 -13.69 -10.20 12.73
C VAL A 160 -13.62 -11.59 13.32
N ARG A 161 -14.78 -12.21 13.56
CA ARG A 161 -14.91 -13.64 13.83
C ARG A 161 -15.50 -14.35 12.63
N ASN A 162 -14.85 -15.42 12.19
CA ASN A 162 -15.36 -16.27 11.11
C ASN A 162 -16.39 -17.29 11.63
N ARG A 163 -16.98 -18.07 10.70
CA ARG A 163 -18.01 -19.07 11.04
C ARG A 163 -17.52 -20.18 11.97
N ASN A 164 -16.22 -20.50 11.95
CA ASN A 164 -15.58 -21.50 12.80
C ASN A 164 -15.20 -20.95 14.18
N GLY A 165 -15.48 -19.67 14.46
CA GLY A 165 -15.20 -19.04 15.75
C GLY A 165 -13.81 -18.41 15.86
N TYR A 166 -12.95 -18.53 14.84
CA TYR A 166 -11.62 -17.93 14.87
C TYR A 166 -11.68 -16.44 14.61
N LEU A 167 -10.82 -15.70 15.31
CA LEU A 167 -10.63 -14.27 15.09
C LEU A 167 -9.65 -14.04 13.96
N ASN A 168 -9.99 -13.15 13.04
CA ASN A 168 -9.14 -12.76 11.93
C ASN A 168 -8.95 -11.25 11.88
N VAL A 169 -7.76 -10.80 11.48
CA VAL A 169 -7.44 -9.38 11.26
C VAL A 169 -7.11 -9.17 9.77
N PRO A 170 -7.61 -8.09 9.15
CA PRO A 170 -7.28 -7.76 7.77
C PRO A 170 -5.91 -7.09 7.69
N TYR A 171 -5.21 -7.32 6.58
CA TYR A 171 -3.90 -6.73 6.34
C TYR A 171 -3.62 -6.55 4.85
N LEU A 172 -2.73 -5.61 4.55
CA LEU A 172 -2.17 -5.44 3.21
C LEU A 172 -0.74 -5.97 3.18
N CYS A 173 -0.40 -6.66 2.09
CA CYS A 173 0.97 -7.00 1.77
C CYS A 173 1.22 -6.90 0.26
N GLU A 174 2.47 -6.62 -0.10
CA GLU A 174 2.95 -6.75 -1.47
C GLU A 174 3.02 -8.22 -1.89
N ARG A 175 2.56 -8.51 -3.12
CA ARG A 175 2.78 -9.78 -3.82
C ARG A 175 3.09 -9.51 -5.29
N GLY A 176 4.38 -9.46 -5.62
CA GLY A 176 4.82 -9.19 -6.99
C GLY A 176 4.52 -7.74 -7.38
N ASP A 177 3.64 -7.55 -8.35
CA ASP A 177 3.25 -6.26 -8.92
C ASP A 177 1.97 -5.66 -8.31
N LYS A 178 1.43 -6.27 -7.24
CA LYS A 178 0.16 -5.84 -6.64
C LYS A 178 0.18 -5.80 -5.11
N VAL A 179 -0.71 -4.98 -4.57
CA VAL A 179 -1.05 -4.94 -3.14
C VAL A 179 -2.27 -5.81 -2.91
N VAL A 180 -2.17 -6.76 -1.98
CA VAL A 180 -3.25 -7.72 -1.71
C VAL A 180 -3.78 -7.51 -0.31
N LEU A 181 -5.09 -7.30 -0.22
CA LEU A 181 -5.86 -7.40 1.01
C LEU A 181 -6.12 -8.87 1.36
N ASN A 182 -5.64 -9.29 2.53
CA ASN A 182 -5.81 -10.64 3.05
C ASN A 182 -6.24 -10.61 4.52
N TRP A 183 -6.51 -11.79 5.06
CA TRP A 183 -6.92 -12.00 6.45
C TRP A 183 -6.08 -13.11 7.06
N ILE A 184 -5.72 -12.96 8.33
CA ILE A 184 -4.92 -13.96 9.06
C ILE A 184 -5.53 -14.24 10.43
N TRP A 185 -5.38 -15.46 10.93
CA TRP A 185 -5.88 -15.88 12.24
C TRP A 185 -4.98 -15.36 13.36
N LEU A 186 -5.58 -14.79 14.41
CA LEU A 186 -4.89 -14.21 15.57
C LEU A 186 -4.03 -15.20 16.37
N ASP A 187 -4.22 -16.51 16.25
CA ASP A 187 -3.37 -17.51 16.91
C ASP A 187 -2.03 -17.74 16.17
N ASN A 188 -1.84 -17.12 15.02
CA ASN A 188 -0.55 -17.07 14.35
C ASN A 188 0.44 -16.17 15.10
N ASP A 189 1.68 -16.17 14.64
CA ASP A 189 2.78 -15.42 15.20
C ASP A 189 3.08 -14.16 14.37
N TRP A 190 3.28 -13.03 15.06
CA TRP A 190 3.61 -11.72 14.49
C TRP A 190 5.04 -11.35 14.83
N GLY A 191 5.84 -10.95 13.83
CA GLY A 191 7.20 -10.44 14.01
C GLY A 191 7.34 -9.00 13.52
N GLY A 192 8.57 -8.46 13.52
CA GLY A 192 8.83 -7.03 13.21
C GLY A 192 8.46 -6.54 11.80
N ASN A 193 8.05 -7.43 10.88
CA ASN A 193 7.52 -7.08 9.56
C ASN A 193 5.99 -7.05 9.50
N SER A 194 5.33 -7.21 10.66
CA SER A 194 3.88 -7.31 10.79
C SER A 194 3.28 -6.21 11.68
N PRO A 195 3.59 -4.92 11.47
CA PRO A 195 3.12 -3.85 12.37
C PRO A 195 1.60 -3.63 12.31
N ALA A 196 1.05 -3.14 13.42
CA ALA A 196 -0.24 -2.46 13.39
C ALA A 196 -0.05 -1.12 12.67
N LEU A 197 -0.97 -0.80 11.76
CA LEU A 197 -0.97 0.51 11.12
C LEU A 197 -1.86 1.45 11.92
N CYS A 198 -1.30 2.55 12.40
CA CYS A 198 -2.00 3.51 13.26
C CYS A 198 -1.91 4.92 12.71
N PHE A 199 -2.89 5.76 13.03
CA PHE A 199 -2.73 7.20 12.92
C PHE A 199 -1.67 7.67 13.92
N ALA A 200 -0.81 8.61 13.52
CA ALA A 200 0.10 9.24 14.47
C ALA A 200 -0.68 9.87 15.63
N SER A 201 -0.15 9.69 16.84
CA SER A 201 -0.65 10.31 18.07
C SER A 201 -0.21 11.76 18.19
#